data_AF-E5VGJ1-F1
#
_entry.id   AF-E5VGJ1-F1
#
_cell.length_a   1.000
_cell.length_b   1.000
_cell.length_c   1.000
_cell.angle_alpha   90.00
_cell.angle_beta   90.00
_cell.angle_gamma   90.00
#
_symmetry.space_group_name_H-M   'P 1'
#
loop_
_entity.id
_entity.type
_entity.pdbx_description
1 polymer ?
#
loop_
_entity_poly.entity_id
_entity_poly.type
_entity_poly.pdbx_seq_one_letter_code
_entity_poly.pdbx_strand_id
1 'polypeptide(L)' 'MKLIELSEVEILIMKSIWKLGDGITVYEIIDYLDQVYDRKYARSTVKTYITKLKKKDL' A
#
# COMPACT_ATOMS: atom_id res chain seq x y z
N MET A 1 -7.09 -14.78 -17.74
CA MET A 1 -6.83 -13.80 -16.67
C MET A 1 -5.53 -14.21 -15.99
N LYS A 2 -4.48 -13.37 -16.03
CA LYS A 2 -3.18 -13.71 -15.41
C LYS A 2 -3.32 -13.42 -13.91
N LEU A 3 -3.11 -14.43 -13.06
CA LEU A 3 -3.09 -14.23 -11.60
C LEU A 3 -1.84 -13.39 -11.27
N ILE A 4 -2.06 -12.16 -10.81
CA ILE A 4 -0.99 -11.29 -10.33
C ILE A 4 -0.73 -11.68 -8.87
N GLU A 5 0.44 -12.25 -8.59
CA GLU A 5 0.84 -12.48 -7.20
C GLU A 5 1.21 -11.15 -6.52
N LEU A 6 0.58 -10.94 -5.37
CA LEU A 6 0.85 -9.83 -4.48
C LEU A 6 1.46 -10.37 -3.19
N SER A 7 2.56 -9.75 -2.76
CA SER A 7 3.11 -9.97 -1.43
C SER A 7 2.14 -9.47 -0.35
N GLU A 8 2.26 -9.97 0.88
CA GLU A 8 1.44 -9.52 2.01
C GLU A 8 1.45 -7.99 2.16
N VAL A 9 2.61 -7.36 1.99
CA VAL A 9 2.76 -5.90 2.10
C VAL A 9 2.05 -5.16 0.97
N GLU A 10 2.12 -5.67 -0.26
CA GLU A 10 1.37 -5.11 -1.40
C GLU A 10 -0.14 -5.19 -1.15
N ILE A 11 -0.62 -6.30 -0.58
CA ILE A 11 -2.04 -6.48 -0.22
C ILE A 11 -2.45 -5.46 0.84
N LEU A 12 -1.66 -5.28 1.90
CA LEU A 12 -1.96 -4.33 2.97
C LEU A 12 -2.01 -2.89 2.45
N ILE A 13 -1.06 -2.51 1.60
CA ILE A 13 -1.02 -1.18 0.98
C ILE A 13 -2.21 -0.97 0.05
N MET A 14 -2.55 -1.94 -0.81
CA MET A 14 -3.74 -1.85 -1.66
C MET A 14 -5.04 -1.72 -0.85
N LYS A 15 -5.19 -2.53 0.20
CA LYS A 15 -6.35 -2.43 1.10
C LYS A 15 -6.43 -1.06 1.78
N SER A 16 -5.30 -0.51 2.18
CA SER A 16 -5.22 0.83 2.79
C SER A 16 -5.63 1.92 1.78
N ILE A 17 -5.11 1.86 0.54
CA ILE A 17 -5.49 2.79 -0.53
C ILE A 17 -6.99 2.72 -0.80
N TRP A 18 -7.54 1.52 -0.96
CA TRP A 18 -8.98 1.34 -1.21
C TRP A 18 -9.82 1.86 -0.03
N LYS A 19 -9.39 1.65 1.21
CA LYS A 19 -10.14 2.09 2.38
C LYS A 19 -10.12 3.61 2.58
N LEU A 20 -8.98 4.25 2.31
CA LEU A 20 -8.79 5.69 2.51
C LEU A 20 -9.30 6.53 1.33
N GLY A 21 -9.34 5.96 0.13
CA GLY A 21 -9.89 6.60 -1.08
C GLY A 21 -8.86 7.37 -1.91
N ASP A 22 -9.36 8.18 -2.85
CA ASP A 22 -8.52 8.97 -3.76
C ASP A 22 -7.92 10.21 -3.07
N GLY A 23 -6.79 10.68 -3.59
CA GLY A 23 -6.12 11.88 -3.08
C GLY A 23 -5.29 11.67 -1.81
N ILE A 24 -5.19 10.44 -1.33
CA ILE A 24 -4.48 10.12 -0.09
C ILE A 24 -2.98 10.33 -0.24
N THR A 25 -2.37 10.82 0.82
CA THR A 25 -0.94 11.01 0.92
C THR A 25 -0.24 9.73 1.38
N VAL A 26 1.05 9.63 1.11
CA VAL A 26 1.87 8.51 1.61
C VAL A 26 1.91 8.47 3.14
N TYR A 27 1.78 9.63 3.80
CA TYR A 27 1.79 9.69 5.27
C TYR A 27 0.52 9.10 5.87
N GLU A 28 -0.65 9.40 5.30
CA GLU A 28 -1.92 8.81 5.73
C GLU A 28 -1.92 7.28 5.56
N ILE A 29 -1.29 6.77 4.50
CA ILE A 29 -1.09 5.32 4.33
C ILE A 29 -0.20 4.75 5.44
N ILE A 30 0.90 5.43 5.80
CA ILE A 30 1.79 4.97 6.87
C ILE A 30 1.05 4.94 8.21
N ASP A 31 0.32 6.02 8.54
CA ASP A 31 -0.41 6.13 9.80
C ASP A 31 -1.50 5.07 9.88
N TYR A 32 -2.22 4.80 8.79
CA TYR A 32 -3.22 3.74 8.73
C TYR A 32 -2.59 2.34 8.89
N LEU A 33 -1.45 2.09 8.26
CA LEU A 33 -0.74 0.81 8.37
C LEU A 33 -0.27 0.55 9.81
N ASP A 34 0.19 1.59 10.50
CA ASP A 34 0.55 1.51 11.92
C ASP A 34 -0.68 1.24 12.78
N GLN A 35 -1.73 2.06 12.65
CA GLN A 35 -2.91 2.00 13.52
C GLN A 35 -3.76 0.75 13.33
N VAL A 36 -3.90 0.25 12.09
CA VAL A 36 -4.83 -0.85 11.77
C VAL A 36 -4.13 -2.20 11.70
N TYR A 37 -2.86 -2.24 11.32
CA TYR A 37 -2.13 -3.50 11.12
C TYR A 37 -0.89 -3.65 12.01
N ASP A 38 -0.59 -2.68 12.89
CA ASP A 38 0.64 -2.64 13.71
C ASP A 38 1.91 -2.79 12.83
N ARG A 39 1.88 -2.15 11.65
CA ARG A 39 2.97 -2.19 10.67
C ARG A 39 3.58 -0.81 10.50
N LYS A 40 4.72 -0.58 11.17
CA LYS A 40 5.52 0.64 11.02
C LYS A 40 6.45 0.55 9.82
N TYR A 41 6.08 1.25 8.75
CA TYR A 41 6.92 1.38 7.56
C TYR A 41 7.50 2.77 7.41
N ALA A 42 8.76 2.82 6.98
CA ALA A 42 9.35 4.05 6.49
C ALA A 42 8.63 4.52 5.21
N ARG A 43 8.60 5.83 4.99
CA ARG A 43 8.01 6.44 3.79
C ARG A 43 8.60 5.91 2.48
N SER A 44 9.90 5.64 2.45
CA SER A 44 10.59 5.06 1.29
C SER A 44 10.07 3.66 0.94
N THR A 45 9.78 2.84 1.96
CA THR A 45 9.22 1.50 1.80
C THR A 45 7.83 1.58 1.17
N VAL A 46 6.93 2.39 1.73
CA VAL A 46 5.57 2.55 1.20
C VAL A 46 5.61 3.07 -0.24
N LYS A 47 6.43 4.09 -0.54
CA LYS A 47 6.63 4.57 -1.92
C LYS A 47 7.11 3.48 -2.88
N THR A 48 8.01 2.62 -2.43
CA THR A 48 8.55 1.53 -3.25
C THR A 48 7.44 0.55 -3.63
N TYR A 49 6.61 0.16 -2.67
CA TYR A 49 5.50 -0.76 -2.93
C TYR A 49 4.41 -0.13 -3.80
N ILE A 50 4.05 1.15 -3.59
CA ILE A 50 3.13 1.87 -4.48
C ILE A 50 3.67 1.88 -5.92
N THR A 51 4.98 2.10 -6.09
CA THR A 51 5.60 2.07 -7.43
C THR A 51 5.56 0.67 -8.05
N LYS A 52 5.73 -0.39 -7.24
CA LYS A 52 5.60 -1.78 -7.70
C LYS A 52 4.17 -2.12 -8.12
N LEU A 53 3.17 -1.67 -7.36
CA LEU A 53 1.75 -1.86 -7.68
C LEU A 53 1.39 -1.19 -9.01
N LYS A 54 1.81 0.07 -9.23
CA LYS A 54 1.61 0.76 -10.51
C LYS A 54 2.23 0.02 -11.70
N LYS A 55 3.39 -0.62 -11.50
CA LYS A 55 4.05 -1.43 -12.55
C LYS A 55 3.30 -2.75 -12.85
N LYS A 56 2.40 -3.16 -11.95
CA LYS A 56 1.51 -4.31 -12.13
C LYS A 56 0.13 -3.89 -12.69
N ASP A 57 0.00 -2.63 -13.14
CA ASP A 57 -1.25 -2.02 -13.59
C ASP A 57 -2.36 -2.03 -12.52
N LEU A 58 -1.97 -1.84 -11.25
CA LEU A 58 -2.84 -1.79 -10.06
C LEU A 58 -2.72 -0.45 -9.31
#